data_AF-A0A7S2RH47-F1
#
_entry.id   AF-A0A7S2RH47-F1
#
_cell.length_a   1.000
_cell.length_b   1.000
_cell.length_c   1.000
_cell.angle_alpha   90.00
_cell.angle_beta   90.00
_cell.angle_gamma   90.00
#
_symmetry.space_group_name_H-M   'P 1'
#
loop_
_entity.id
_entity.type
_entity.pdbx_description
1 polymer ?
#
loop_
_entity_poly.entity_id
_entity_poly.type
_entity_poly.pdbx_seq_one_letter_code
_entity_poly.pdbx_strand_id
1 'polypeptide(L)'
;RLSDCRRVVLFNLDKTSEVVEMRQYAIRAKPVNLSRPVKRLLQTSTKTSKMPDLSKFDDVAHWILGQSATPGDAASDSEAEEDSQVTLPHRMHGRGNHANQTSAVKLVEIGPRVTFRLYKVEKGVCG
;
A
#
# COMPACT_ATOMS: atom_id res chain seq x y z
N ARG A 1 -7.36 12.15 -13.40
CA ARG A 1 -6.20 12.59 -12.59
C ARG A 1 -5.58 11.36 -11.92
N LEU A 2 -4.30 11.37 -11.50
CA LEU A 2 -3.68 10.19 -10.87
C LEU A 2 -4.43 9.74 -9.60
N SER A 3 -5.02 10.70 -8.89
CA SER A 3 -5.90 10.49 -7.72
C SER A 3 -7.11 9.58 -7.96
N ASP A 4 -7.53 9.44 -9.22
CA ASP A 4 -8.72 8.69 -9.62
C ASP A 4 -8.36 7.25 -10.02
N CYS A 5 -7.08 6.99 -10.30
CA CYS A 5 -6.56 5.67 -10.63
C CYS A 5 -6.45 4.82 -9.36
N ARG A 6 -7.55 4.11 -9.03
CA ARG A 6 -7.64 3.28 -7.81
C ARG A 6 -7.43 1.80 -8.06
N ARG A 7 -7.57 1.35 -9.31
CA ARG A 7 -7.58 -0.07 -9.68
C ARG A 7 -6.84 -0.26 -11.00
N VAL A 8 -6.15 -1.39 -11.10
CA VAL A 8 -5.47 -1.84 -12.32
C VAL A 8 -5.81 -3.30 -12.57
N VAL A 9 -5.83 -3.68 -13.84
CA VAL A 9 -5.95 -5.07 -14.28
C VAL A 9 -4.65 -5.45 -14.96
N LEU A 10 -4.05 -6.56 -14.52
CA LEU A 10 -2.86 -7.13 -15.13
C LEU A 10 -3.28 -8.30 -16.01
N PHE A 11 -2.88 -8.27 -17.28
CA PHE A 11 -2.95 -9.40 -18.19
C PHE A 11 -1.55 -9.97 -18.37
N ASN A 12 -1.35 -11.22 -17.97
CA ASN A 12 -0.09 -11.94 -18.13
C ASN A 12 -0.28 -13.06 -19.16
N LEU A 13 0.37 -12.92 -20.31
CA LEU A 13 0.39 -13.96 -21.35
C LEU A 13 1.62 -14.84 -21.13
N ASP A 14 1.40 -16.11 -20.78
CA ASP A 14 2.45 -17.12 -20.89
C ASP A 14 2.55 -17.57 -22.34
N LYS A 15 3.69 -17.27 -22.97
CA LYS A 15 3.98 -17.62 -24.36
C LYS A 15 4.07 -19.12 -24.60
N THR A 16 4.35 -19.91 -23.55
CA THR A 16 4.55 -21.36 -23.68
C THR A 16 3.22 -22.10 -23.65
N SER A 17 2.35 -21.77 -22.69
CA SER A 17 1.03 -22.39 -22.55
C SER A 17 -0.08 -21.70 -23.36
N GLU A 18 0.20 -20.53 -23.95
CA GLU A 18 -0.79 -19.67 -24.65
C GLU A 18 -1.99 -19.29 -23.77
N VAL A 19 -1.72 -19.17 -22.46
CA VAL A 19 -2.72 -18.83 -21.46
C VAL A 19 -2.56 -17.37 -21.04
N VAL A 20 -3.68 -16.65 -20.98
CA VAL A 20 -3.74 -15.28 -20.46
C VAL A 20 -4.33 -15.30 -19.07
N GLU A 21 -3.53 -14.97 -18.06
CA GLU A 21 -4.00 -14.73 -16.71
C GLU A 21 -4.43 -13.27 -16.55
N MET A 22 -5.65 -13.05 -16.09
CA MET A 22 -6.18 -11.75 -15.72
C MET A 22 -6.29 -11.64 -14.20
N ARG A 23 -5.66 -10.61 -13.63
CA ARG A 23 -5.71 -10.33 -12.19
C ARG A 23 -6.07 -8.88 -11.93
N GLN A 24 -6.93 -8.63 -10.94
CA GLN A 24 -7.37 -7.29 -10.58
C GLN A 24 -6.75 -6.84 -9.25
N TYR A 25 -6.14 -5.66 -9.26
CA TYR A 25 -5.50 -5.07 -8.09
C TYR A 25 -6.07 -3.68 -7.77
N ALA A 26 -6.16 -3.36 -6.48
CA ALA A 26 -6.29 -2.00 -5.99
C ALA A 26 -4.90 -1.39 -5.78
N ILE A 27 -4.74 -0.13 -6.18
CA ILE A 27 -3.52 0.65 -5.93
C ILE A 27 -3.62 1.25 -4.52
N ARG A 28 -2.59 1.04 -3.70
CA ARG A 28 -2.44 1.63 -2.36
C ARG A 28 -1.09 2.34 -2.26
N ALA A 29 -1.10 3.57 -1.79
CA ALA A 29 0.12 4.27 -1.39
C ALA A 29 0.32 4.16 0.12
N LYS A 30 1.53 3.83 0.57
CA LYS A 30 1.95 3.81 1.97
C LYS A 30 3.07 4.84 2.13
N PRO A 31 2.99 5.81 3.07
CA PRO A 31 4.07 6.75 3.27
C PRO A 31 5.33 6.01 3.77
N VAL A 32 6.49 6.36 3.21
CA VAL A 32 7.81 5.78 3.57
C VAL A 32 8.70 6.84 4.21
N ASN A 33 9.87 6.44 4.72
CA ASN A 33 10.84 7.35 5.36
C ASN A 33 10.31 8.10 6.59
N LEU A 34 9.36 7.49 7.29
CA LEU A 34 8.83 7.99 8.56
C LEU A 34 9.44 7.20 9.73
N SER A 35 9.72 7.88 10.85
CA SER A 35 10.14 7.22 12.07
C SER A 35 9.06 6.26 12.59
N ARG A 36 9.45 5.18 13.26
CA ARG A 36 8.50 4.15 13.76
C ARG A 36 7.39 4.75 14.66
N PRO A 37 7.66 5.68 15.59
CA PRO A 37 6.61 6.32 16.38
C PRO A 37 5.61 7.13 15.53
N VAL A 38 6.10 7.82 14.50
CA VAL A 38 5.26 8.58 13.57
C VAL A 38 4.42 7.65 12.69
N LYS A 39 4.98 6.54 12.20
CA LYS A 39 4.23 5.48 11.50
C LYS A 39 3.07 4.96 12.36
N ARG A 40 3.34 4.68 13.65
CA ARG A 40 2.31 4.24 14.61
C ARG A 40 1.25 5.31 14.85
N LEU A 41 1.63 6.57 15.03
CA LEU A 41 0.68 7.67 15.21
C LEU A 41 -0.27 7.78 14.00
N LEU A 42 0.25 7.68 12.78
CA LEU A 42 -0.58 7.67 11.58
C LEU A 42 -1.54 6.47 11.53
N GLN A 43 -1.12 5.29 12.00
CA GLN A 43 -1.98 4.10 12.08
C GLN A 43 -3.06 4.20 13.18
N THR A 44 -2.72 4.71 14.37
CA THR A 44 -3.68 4.88 15.50
C THR A 44 -4.84 5.80 15.19
N SER A 45 -4.64 6.72 14.25
CA SER A 45 -5.72 7.59 13.78
C SER A 45 -6.69 6.93 12.77
N THR A 46 -6.49 5.64 12.44
CA THR A 46 -7.27 4.89 11.44
C THR A 46 -7.87 3.57 11.97
N LYS A 47 -7.23 2.94 12.96
CA LYS A 47 -7.82 1.85 13.77
C LYS A 47 -8.11 2.42 15.15
N THR A 48 -9.16 1.95 15.81
CA THR A 48 -9.48 2.21 17.24
C THR A 48 -8.40 1.72 18.21
N SER A 49 -7.14 1.59 17.78
CA SER A 49 -6.03 1.25 18.63
C SER A 49 -5.69 2.42 19.54
N LYS A 50 -5.61 2.10 20.82
CA LYS A 50 -5.25 2.93 21.97
C LYS A 50 -4.29 4.07 21.60
N MET A 51 -4.77 5.30 21.76
CA MET A 51 -3.97 6.52 21.74
C MET A 51 -2.71 6.30 22.60
N PRO A 52 -1.51 6.68 22.13
CA PRO A 52 -0.32 6.62 22.97
C PRO A 52 -0.54 7.41 24.26
N ASP A 53 -0.21 6.81 25.40
CA ASP A 53 -0.28 7.49 26.68
C ASP A 53 0.94 8.41 26.82
N LEU A 54 0.69 9.71 26.66
CA LEU A 54 1.71 10.75 26.74
C LEU A 54 1.92 11.28 28.16
N SER A 55 1.12 10.86 29.15
CA SER A 55 1.21 11.35 30.53
C SER A 55 2.54 11.04 31.22
N LYS A 56 3.30 10.10 30.67
CA LYS A 56 4.61 9.65 31.17
C LYS A 56 5.79 10.44 30.61
N PHE A 57 5.54 11.37 29.68
CA PHE A 57 6.57 12.13 29.00
C PHE A 57 6.34 13.62 29.22
N ASP A 58 7.41 14.34 29.53
CA ASP A 58 7.37 15.80 29.68
C ASP A 58 7.22 16.52 28.33
N ASP A 59 7.64 15.86 27.23
CA ASP A 59 7.58 16.40 25.87
C ASP A 59 7.21 15.31 24.84
N VAL A 60 6.48 15.72 23.80
CA VAL A 60 6.14 14.89 22.63
C VAL A 60 7.39 14.47 21.85
N ALA A 61 8.45 15.29 21.85
CA ALA A 61 9.71 14.97 21.21
C ALA A 61 10.38 13.75 21.88
N HIS A 62 10.24 13.62 23.20
CA HIS A 62 10.79 12.53 24.00
C HIS A 62 10.18 11.17 23.63
N TRP A 63 8.87 11.18 23.34
CA TRP A 63 8.15 10.01 22.83
C TRP A 63 8.56 9.64 21.39
N ILE A 64 8.76 10.63 20.51
CA ILE A 64 9.17 10.40 19.10
C ILE A 64 10.63 9.94 19.01
N LEU A 65 11.52 10.45 19.87
CA LEU A 65 12.96 10.18 19.84
C LEU A 65 13.34 8.85 20.52
N GLY A 66 12.44 8.23 21.27
CA GLY A 66 12.55 6.81 21.63
C GLY A 66 13.20 6.49 22.98
N GLN A 67 13.04 7.31 24.01
CA GLN A 67 13.50 6.93 25.37
C GLN A 67 12.62 5.89 26.08
N SER A 68 11.55 5.38 25.45
CA SER A 68 10.76 4.27 25.96
C SER A 68 10.75 3.11 24.96
N ALA A 69 11.86 2.40 24.85
CA ALA A 69 11.82 1.01 24.41
C ALA A 69 11.09 0.20 25.49
N THR A 70 9.77 0.06 25.38
CA THR A 70 9.05 -0.98 26.12
C THR A 70 9.58 -2.34 25.66
N PRO A 71 10.14 -3.17 26.56
CA PRO A 71 10.66 -4.50 26.20
C PRO A 71 9.47 -5.39 25.82
N GLY A 72 9.24 -5.56 24.52
CA GLY A 72 8.10 -6.30 23.98
C GLY A 72 7.63 -5.81 22.61
N ASP A 73 8.02 -4.60 22.20
CA ASP A 73 7.58 -3.97 20.95
C ASP A 73 8.42 -4.34 19.71
N ALA A 74 9.24 -5.39 19.83
CA ALA A 74 10.15 -5.90 18.81
C ALA A 74 9.51 -6.94 17.86
N ALA A 75 8.19 -6.98 17.74
CA ALA A 75 7.51 -7.93 16.86
C ALA A 75 7.14 -7.28 15.52
N SER A 76 8.05 -7.44 14.54
CA SER A 76 7.74 -7.65 13.12
C SER A 76 6.96 -6.54 12.39
N ASP A 77 7.66 -5.49 11.92
CA ASP A 77 7.22 -4.74 10.73
C ASP A 77 8.35 -4.94 9.69
N SER A 78 8.11 -5.84 8.74
CA SER A 78 9.09 -6.27 7.75
C SER A 78 9.69 -5.07 7.00
N GLU A 79 10.98 -4.85 7.14
CA GLU A 79 11.74 -3.78 6.46
C GLU A 79 12.03 -4.10 4.98
N ALA A 80 11.40 -5.14 4.42
CA ALA A 80 11.70 -5.69 3.10
C ALA A 80 10.85 -5.09 1.94
N GLU A 81 10.10 -4.01 2.18
CA GLU A 81 9.19 -3.42 1.18
C GLU A 81 9.56 -1.97 0.82
N GLU A 82 10.85 -1.63 0.84
CA GLU A 82 11.33 -0.29 0.51
C GLU A 82 11.76 -0.10 -0.96
N ASP A 83 11.73 -1.14 -1.81
CA ASP A 83 12.23 -1.03 -3.19
C ASP A 83 11.34 -0.24 -4.15
N SER A 84 10.07 0.00 -3.80
CA SER A 84 9.08 0.64 -4.69
C SER A 84 8.68 2.04 -4.23
N GLN A 85 9.65 2.93 -4.00
CA GLN A 85 9.40 4.31 -3.59
C GLN A 85 9.13 5.23 -4.78
N VAL A 86 8.14 6.11 -4.64
CA VAL A 86 7.85 7.17 -5.62
C VAL A 86 7.48 8.47 -4.91
N THR A 87 7.92 9.59 -5.45
CA THR A 87 7.46 10.91 -5.02
C THR A 87 6.06 11.16 -5.59
N LEU A 88 5.09 11.37 -4.72
CA LEU A 88 3.70 11.56 -5.14
C LEU A 88 3.52 12.93 -5.81
N PRO A 89 3.04 13.01 -7.06
CA PRO A 89 2.83 14.29 -7.73
C PRO A 89 1.62 15.07 -7.17
N HIS A 90 0.68 14.37 -6.52
CA HIS A 90 -0.53 14.93 -5.94
C HIS A 90 -0.93 14.13 -4.69
N ARG A 91 -1.86 14.66 -3.90
CA ARG A 91 -2.43 13.93 -2.76
C ARG A 91 -3.14 12.67 -3.23
N MET A 92 -2.70 11.51 -2.75
CA MET A 92 -3.31 10.22 -3.05
C MET A 92 -4.26 9.79 -1.93
N HIS A 93 -5.16 8.84 -2.23
CA HIS A 93 -6.04 8.27 -1.22
C HIS A 93 -5.23 7.52 -0.13
N GLY A 94 -5.66 7.66 1.12
CA GLY A 94 -4.94 7.14 2.30
C GLY A 94 -4.33 8.26 3.15
N ARG A 95 -4.10 7.98 4.43
CA ARG A 95 -3.57 8.97 5.38
C ARG A 95 -2.05 9.04 5.27
N GLY A 96 -1.50 10.26 5.28
CA GLY A 96 -0.06 10.50 5.14
C GLY A 96 0.46 10.50 3.70
N ASN A 97 -0.41 10.38 2.69
CA ASN A 97 -0.03 10.39 1.27
C ASN A 97 -0.22 11.80 0.66
N HIS A 98 0.60 12.77 1.08
CA HIS A 98 0.52 14.14 0.56
C HIS A 98 1.32 14.31 -0.74
N ALA A 99 1.01 15.38 -1.48
CA ALA A 99 1.82 15.76 -2.64
C ALA A 99 3.27 16.06 -2.21
N ASN A 100 4.23 15.76 -3.08
CA ASN A 100 5.67 15.94 -2.89
C ASN A 100 6.27 15.12 -1.72
N GLN A 101 5.53 14.13 -1.20
CA GLN A 101 6.06 13.17 -0.23
C GLN A 101 6.37 11.84 -0.91
N THR A 102 7.39 11.15 -0.40
CA THR A 102 7.76 9.82 -0.87
C THR A 102 6.82 8.77 -0.28
N SER A 103 6.25 7.94 -1.14
CA SER A 103 5.37 6.84 -0.73
C SER A 103 5.74 5.59 -1.51
N ALA A 104 5.57 4.42 -0.89
CA ALA A 104 5.63 3.15 -1.58
C ALA A 104 4.29 2.83 -2.23
N VAL A 105 4.31 2.40 -3.48
CA VAL A 105 3.11 1.91 -4.18
C VAL A 105 3.00 0.40 -3.98
N LYS A 106 1.82 -0.03 -3.55
CA LYS A 106 1.48 -1.43 -3.34
C LYS A 106 0.24 -1.80 -4.11
N LEU A 107 0.25 -3.00 -4.67
CA LEU A 107 -0.90 -3.61 -5.34
C LEU A 107 -1.52 -4.62 -4.38
N VAL A 108 -2.81 -4.44 -4.09
CA VAL A 108 -3.59 -5.38 -3.26
C VAL A 108 -4.57 -6.08 -4.18
N GLU A 109 -4.53 -7.41 -4.23
CA GLU A 109 -5.45 -8.18 -5.06
C GLU A 109 -6.89 -8.06 -4.51
N ILE A 110 -7.87 -7.79 -5.38
CA ILE A 110 -9.26 -7.53 -4.97
C ILE A 110 -10.32 -8.36 -5.72
N GLY A 111 -9.99 -8.89 -6.89
CA GLY A 111 -10.97 -9.45 -7.82
C GLY A 111 -10.67 -10.90 -8.19
N PRO A 112 -11.53 -11.50 -9.03
CA PRO A 112 -11.38 -12.89 -9.45
C PRO A 112 -10.08 -13.10 -10.23
N ARG A 113 -9.46 -14.26 -10.02
CA ARG A 113 -8.36 -14.76 -10.85
C ARG A 113 -8.96 -15.50 -12.02
N VAL A 114 -8.80 -14.96 -13.22
CA VAL A 114 -9.33 -15.56 -14.44
C VAL A 114 -8.20 -15.99 -15.35
N THR A 115 -8.37 -17.14 -15.96
CA THR A 115 -7.41 -17.73 -16.88
C THR A 115 -8.13 -17.96 -18.20
N PHE A 116 -7.70 -17.27 -19.25
CA PHE A 116 -8.27 -17.37 -20.59
C PHE A 116 -7.36 -18.18 -21.49
N ARG A 117 -7.98 -18.91 -22.42
CA ARG A 117 -7.30 -19.55 -23.55
C ARG A 117 -8.03 -19.16 -24.82
N LEU A 118 -7.28 -18.84 -25.87
CA LEU A 118 -7.86 -18.53 -27.17
C LEU A 118 -8.51 -19.80 -27.74
N TYR A 119 -9.80 -19.74 -28.05
CA TYR A 119 -10.55 -20.86 -28.62
C TYR A 119 -10.96 -20.59 -30.08
N LYS A 120 -11.63 -19.45 -30.33
CA LYS A 120 -12.10 -19.04 -31.65
C LYS A 120 -12.08 -17.52 -31.76
N VAL A 121 -11.81 -17.01 -32.95
CA VAL A 121 -11.96 -15.59 -33.30
C VAL A 121 -13.07 -15.47 -34.33
N GLU A 122 -14.08 -14.65 -34.04
CA GLU A 122 -15.20 -14.37 -34.93
C GLU A 122 -15.24 -12.88 -35.28
N LYS A 123 -15.81 -12.55 -36.44
CA LYS A 123 -16.00 -11.17 -36.87
C LYS A 123 -17.44 -10.73 -36.58
N GLY A 124 -17.61 -9.62 -35.86
CA GLY A 124 -18.93 -9.03 -35.60
C GLY A 124 -19.39 -9.21 -34.15
N VAL A 125 -20.68 -8.95 -33.91
CA VAL A 125 -21.34 -9.24 -32.62
C VAL A 125 -21.95 -10.62 -32.76
N CYS A 126 -21.68 -11.51 -31.81
CA CYS A 126 -22.25 -12.85 -31.79
C CYS A 126 -23.78 -12.75 -31.77
N GLY A 127 -24.39 -13.22 -32.85
CA GLY A 127 -25.83 -13.41 -33.06
C GLY A 127 -26.01 -14.59 -34.00
#